data_AF-A0A938CPJ6-F1
#
_entry.id   AF-A0A938CPJ6-F1
#
_cell.length_a   1.000
_cell.length_b   1.000
_cell.length_c   1.000
_cell.angle_alpha   90.00
_cell.angle_beta   90.00
_cell.angle_gamma   90.00
#
_symmetry.space_group_name_H-M   'P 1'
#
loop_
_entity.id
_entity.type
_entity.pdbx_description
1 polymer ?
#
loop_
_entity_poly.entity_id
_entity_poly.type
_entity_poly.pdbx_seq_one_letter_code
_entity_poly.pdbx_strand_id
1 'polypeptide(L)'
;MSRLMQIAGILMVAAAVALLLMIFFSLSSLIAWGITPELPVVLLVGGVLATGLGSVISALEARNAGVAADMAAAPSIPTFGRAPPAAATTSEEVSAHVSETIKALEQAKVELRQAIGEEETSAVPTAAEPAAAEAPAEEAPAGEEAQLYVVEERSIRGRSARILSDGTVEAETDEGWMRFENLEHLDEYLDATSLAQAR
;
A
#
# COMPACT_ATOMS: atom_id res chain seq x y z
N MET A 1 -8.93 -25.01 -8.52
CA MET A 1 -9.53 -23.83 -7.83
C MET A 1 -9.43 -22.54 -8.66
N SER A 2 -8.41 -22.36 -9.52
CA SER A 2 -8.25 -21.12 -10.31
C SER A 2 -9.46 -20.76 -11.19
N ARG A 3 -10.18 -21.74 -11.73
CA ARG A 3 -11.40 -21.48 -12.53
C ARG A 3 -12.52 -20.78 -11.76
N LEU A 4 -12.71 -21.07 -10.47
CA LEU A 4 -13.74 -20.40 -9.65
C LEU A 4 -13.39 -18.92 -9.46
N MET A 5 -12.11 -18.62 -9.23
CA MET A 5 -11.63 -17.24 -9.09
C MET A 5 -11.78 -16.46 -10.40
N GLN A 6 -11.53 -17.10 -11.55
CA GLN A 6 -11.71 -16.49 -12.86
C GLN A 6 -13.19 -16.19 -13.16
N ILE A 7 -14.10 -17.11 -12.81
CA ILE A 7 -15.55 -16.91 -12.92
C ILE A 7 -16.02 -15.77 -12.02
N ALA A 8 -15.55 -15.71 -10.77
CA ALA A 8 -15.88 -14.63 -9.85
C ALA A 8 -15.43 -13.26 -10.38
N GLY A 9 -14.22 -13.17 -10.95
CA GLY A 9 -13.72 -11.94 -11.58
C GLY A 9 -14.59 -11.50 -12.77
N ILE A 10 -14.96 -12.43 -13.66
CA ILE A 10 -15.84 -12.12 -14.80
C ILE A 10 -17.22 -11.65 -14.32
N LEU A 11 -17.78 -12.28 -13.28
CA LEU A 11 -19.07 -11.86 -12.70
C LEU A 11 -19.02 -10.46 -12.10
N MET A 12 -17.92 -10.11 -11.41
CA MET A 12 -17.73 -8.75 -10.88
C MET A 12 -17.66 -7.71 -12.01
N VAL A 13 -16.90 -7.98 -13.08
CA VAL A 13 -16.84 -7.10 -14.25
C VAL A 13 -18.20 -6.95 -14.92
N ALA A 14 -18.94 -8.04 -15.09
CA ALA A 14 -20.29 -8.00 -15.66
C ALA A 14 -21.26 -7.19 -14.79
N ALA A 15 -21.20 -7.32 -13.47
CA ALA A 15 -21.99 -6.53 -12.53
C ALA A 15 -21.63 -5.04 -12.60
N ALA A 16 -20.34 -4.70 -12.71
CA ALA A 16 -19.87 -3.33 -12.87
C ALA A 16 -20.44 -2.69 -14.16
N VAL A 17 -20.36 -3.40 -15.29
CA VAL A 17 -20.90 -2.94 -16.58
C VAL A 17 -22.42 -2.76 -16.51
N ALA A 18 -23.14 -3.69 -15.87
CA ALA A 18 -24.59 -3.58 -15.69
C ALA A 18 -24.97 -2.35 -14.84
N LEU A 19 -24.24 -2.08 -13.75
CA LEU A 19 -24.42 -0.88 -12.93
C LEU A 19 -24.15 0.40 -13.73
N LEU A 20 -23.08 0.42 -14.53
CA LEU A 20 -22.72 1.55 -15.38
C LEU A 20 -23.81 1.86 -16.42
N LEU A 21 -24.38 0.82 -17.04
CA LEU A 21 -25.53 0.98 -17.93
C LEU A 21 -26.75 1.49 -17.17
N MET A 22 -27.03 0.96 -15.98
CA MET A 22 -28.17 1.42 -15.17
C MET A 22 -28.03 2.89 -14.75
N ILE A 23 -26.82 3.35 -14.42
CA ILE A 23 -26.49 4.77 -14.17
C ILE A 23 -26.86 5.62 -15.37
N PHE A 24 -26.49 5.16 -16.57
CA PHE A 24 -26.76 5.88 -17.81
C PHE A 24 -28.26 6.02 -18.10
N PHE A 25 -29.06 4.98 -17.81
CA PHE A 25 -30.50 4.98 -18.07
C PHE A 25 -31.37 5.52 -16.92
N SER A 26 -30.87 5.52 -15.67
CA SER A 26 -31.72 5.71 -14.48
C SER A 26 -30.97 6.26 -13.27
N LEU A 27 -30.22 7.36 -13.47
CA LEU A 27 -29.43 8.01 -12.41
C LEU A 27 -30.27 8.35 -11.15
N SER A 28 -31.50 8.85 -11.34
CA SER A 28 -32.38 9.23 -10.22
C SER A 28 -32.79 8.04 -9.34
N SER A 29 -32.94 6.85 -9.91
CA SER A 29 -33.32 5.64 -9.15
C SER A 29 -32.16 5.08 -8.33
N LEU A 30 -30.92 5.26 -8.79
CA LEU A 30 -29.72 4.76 -8.12
C LEU A 30 -29.34 5.60 -6.90
N ILE A 31 -29.50 6.92 -7.00
CA ILE A 31 -29.31 7.83 -5.87
C ILE A 31 -30.30 7.51 -4.75
N ALA A 32 -31.54 7.15 -5.08
CA ALA A 32 -32.55 6.75 -4.09
C ALA A 32 -32.21 5.44 -3.34
N TRP A 33 -31.35 4.61 -3.93
CA TRP A 33 -30.83 3.38 -3.29
C TRP A 33 -29.50 3.59 -2.59
N GLY A 34 -28.98 4.83 -2.55
CA GLY A 34 -27.68 5.13 -1.95
C GLY A 34 -26.50 4.56 -2.73
N ILE A 35 -26.70 4.17 -3.99
CA ILE A 35 -25.62 3.68 -4.85
C ILE A 35 -24.92 4.90 -5.43
N THR A 36 -23.69 5.10 -5.00
CA THR A 36 -22.86 6.22 -5.43
C THR A 36 -22.18 5.89 -6.76
N PRO A 37 -21.88 6.88 -7.63
CA PRO A 37 -21.31 6.65 -8.96
C PRO A 37 -19.88 6.08 -8.91
N GLU A 38 -19.22 6.10 -7.77
CA GLU A 38 -17.88 5.54 -7.55
C GLU A 38 -17.92 4.00 -7.44
N LEU A 39 -19.02 3.44 -6.93
CA LEU A 39 -19.20 2.02 -6.70
C LEU A 39 -18.99 1.14 -7.96
N PRO A 40 -19.55 1.43 -9.14
CA PRO A 40 -19.25 0.70 -10.37
C PRO A 40 -17.79 0.81 -10.80
N VAL A 41 -17.12 1.93 -10.54
CA VAL A 41 -15.71 2.13 -10.89
C VAL A 41 -14.83 1.23 -10.02
N VAL A 42 -15.07 1.21 -8.72
CA VAL A 42 -14.38 0.32 -7.77
C VAL A 42 -14.59 -1.14 -8.14
N LEU A 43 -15.84 -1.53 -8.47
CA LEU A 43 -16.17 -2.88 -8.93
C LEU A 43 -15.44 -3.26 -10.23
N LEU A 44 -15.32 -2.33 -11.17
CA LEU A 44 -14.64 -2.56 -12.45
C LEU A 44 -13.14 -2.73 -12.24
N VAL A 45 -12.50 -1.84 -11.48
CA VAL A 45 -11.07 -1.92 -11.16
C VAL A 45 -10.77 -3.22 -10.39
N GLY A 46 -11.56 -3.52 -9.35
CA GLY A 46 -11.42 -4.75 -8.58
C GLY A 46 -11.61 -6.02 -9.42
N GLY A 47 -12.58 -6.01 -10.35
CA GLY A 47 -12.82 -7.11 -11.28
C GLY A 47 -11.67 -7.33 -12.27
N VAL A 48 -11.13 -6.26 -12.86
CA VAL A 48 -9.96 -6.34 -13.77
C VAL A 48 -8.73 -6.83 -13.02
N LEU A 49 -8.50 -6.36 -11.80
CA LEU A 49 -7.34 -6.77 -10.99
C LEU A 49 -7.45 -8.25 -10.57
N ALA A 50 -8.64 -8.70 -10.16
CA ALA A 50 -8.90 -10.11 -9.82
C ALA A 50 -8.74 -11.04 -11.02
N THR A 51 -9.21 -10.64 -12.20
CA THR A 51 -9.03 -11.43 -13.44
C THR A 51 -7.56 -11.49 -13.88
N GLY A 52 -6.84 -10.38 -13.77
CA GLY A 52 -5.39 -10.32 -14.02
C GLY A 52 -4.62 -11.26 -13.09
N LEU A 53 -4.88 -11.20 -11.78
CA LEU A 53 -4.24 -12.07 -10.79
C LEU A 53 -4.53 -13.56 -11.06
N GLY A 54 -5.79 -13.89 -11.39
CA GLY A 54 -6.18 -15.26 -11.74
C GLY A 54 -5.45 -15.79 -12.97
N SER A 55 -5.21 -14.95 -13.97
CA SER A 55 -4.45 -15.32 -15.18
C SER A 55 -2.98 -15.62 -14.86
N VAL A 56 -2.33 -14.80 -14.02
CA VAL A 56 -0.94 -15.00 -13.61
C VAL A 56 -0.77 -16.30 -12.83
N ILE A 57 -1.68 -16.58 -11.88
CA ILE A 57 -1.68 -17.84 -11.12
C ILE A 57 -1.82 -19.03 -12.06
N SER A 58 -2.73 -18.97 -13.05
CA SER A 58 -2.91 -20.03 -14.03
C SER A 58 -1.66 -20.25 -14.90
N ALA A 59 -0.95 -19.19 -15.27
CA ALA A 59 0.29 -19.30 -16.04
C ALA A 59 1.44 -19.90 -15.20
N LEU A 60 1.55 -19.53 -13.93
CA LEU A 60 2.52 -20.11 -12.98
C LEU A 60 2.25 -21.60 -12.75
N GLU A 61 0.99 -21.99 -12.58
CA GLU A 61 0.60 -23.39 -12.39
C GLU A 61 0.94 -24.23 -13.63
N ALA A 62 0.70 -23.70 -14.83
CA ALA A 62 1.09 -24.35 -16.09
C ALA A 62 2.62 -24.49 -16.23
N ARG A 63 3.38 -23.47 -15.84
CA ARG A 63 4.86 -23.53 -15.85
C ARG A 63 5.39 -24.57 -14.86
N ASN A 64 4.86 -24.59 -13.64
CA ASN A 64 5.25 -25.55 -12.61
C ASN A 64 4.92 -26.99 -13.02
N ALA A 65 3.77 -27.21 -13.67
CA ALA A 65 3.42 -28.52 -14.22
C ALA A 65 4.42 -28.98 -15.30
N GLY A 66 4.89 -28.06 -16.15
CA GLY A 66 5.94 -28.35 -17.14
C GLY A 66 7.27 -28.75 -16.52
N VAL A 67 7.70 -28.04 -15.46
CA VAL A 67 8.94 -28.37 -14.72
C VAL A 67 8.84 -29.73 -14.04
N ALA A 68 7.68 -30.05 -13.45
CA ALA A 68 7.44 -31.36 -12.83
C ALA A 68 7.47 -32.50 -13.86
N ALA A 69 6.92 -32.27 -15.06
CA ALA A 69 6.95 -33.24 -16.15
C ALA A 69 8.38 -33.47 -16.69
N ASP A 70 9.19 -32.41 -16.79
CA ASP A 70 10.58 -32.50 -17.25
C ASP A 70 11.48 -33.21 -16.22
N MET A 71 11.27 -32.97 -14.92
CA MET A 71 11.94 -33.72 -13.85
C MET A 71 11.53 -35.19 -13.80
N ALA A 72 10.27 -35.51 -14.12
CA ALA A 72 9.80 -36.90 -14.22
C ALA A 72 10.34 -37.62 -15.47
N ALA A 73 10.73 -36.86 -16.50
CA ALA A 73 11.36 -37.35 -17.72
C ALA A 73 12.89 -37.44 -17.62
N ALA A 74 13.45 -37.40 -16.40
CA ALA A 74 14.87 -37.63 -16.19
C ALA A 74 15.29 -38.95 -16.87
N PRO A 75 16.30 -38.93 -17.77
CA PRO A 75 16.75 -40.13 -18.46
C PRO A 75 17.17 -41.14 -17.40
N SER A 76 16.58 -42.34 -17.44
CA SER A 76 16.99 -43.44 -16.59
C SER A 76 18.48 -43.63 -16.77
N ILE A 77 19.25 -43.32 -15.72
CA ILE A 77 20.70 -43.53 -15.71
C ILE A 77 20.89 -45.02 -16.03
N PRO A 78 21.50 -45.39 -17.17
CA PRO A 78 21.81 -46.78 -17.42
C PRO A 78 22.73 -47.24 -16.31
N THR A 79 22.26 -48.20 -15.51
CA THR A 79 23.03 -48.89 -14.48
C THR A 79 24.16 -49.67 -15.16
N PHE A 80 25.22 -48.97 -15.56
CA PHE A 80 26.46 -49.60 -15.97
C PHE A 80 27.11 -50.21 -14.73
N GLY A 81 27.52 -51.47 -14.88
CA GLY A 81 27.94 -52.36 -13.82
C GLY A 81 28.75 -51.69 -12.71
N ARG A 82 28.30 -51.93 -11.48
CA ARG A 82 29.00 -51.65 -10.24
C ARG A 82 30.39 -52.32 -10.27
N ALA A 83 31.40 -51.58 -10.71
CA ALA A 83 32.78 -51.86 -10.37
C ALA A 83 33.02 -51.42 -8.91
N PRO A 84 33.82 -52.16 -8.11
CA PRO A 84 34.07 -51.83 -6.72
C PRO A 84 34.77 -50.46 -6.57
N PRO A 85 34.53 -49.73 -5.47
CA PRO A 85 34.95 -48.35 -5.30
C PRO A 85 36.46 -48.26 -5.13
N ALA A 86 37.13 -47.66 -6.12
CA ALA A 86 38.48 -47.16 -5.97
C ALA A 86 38.41 -45.64 -5.70
N ALA A 87 38.98 -45.27 -4.55
CA ALA A 87 39.50 -43.96 -4.18
C ALA A 87 38.51 -42.78 -4.15
N ALA A 88 38.07 -42.49 -2.92
CA ALA A 88 37.60 -41.19 -2.49
C ALA A 88 38.76 -40.17 -2.51
N THR A 89 38.73 -39.25 -3.46
CA THR A 89 39.53 -38.01 -3.45
C THR A 89 38.73 -36.98 -4.24
N THR A 90 38.06 -36.04 -3.56
CA THR A 90 37.55 -34.73 -4.08
C THR A 90 36.51 -34.03 -3.18
N SER A 91 36.16 -34.52 -1.99
CA SER A 91 35.23 -33.78 -1.09
C SER A 91 35.83 -32.55 -0.40
N GLU A 92 37.15 -32.39 -0.38
CA GLU A 92 37.80 -31.29 0.36
C GLU A 92 37.78 -29.96 -0.42
N GLU A 93 37.90 -30.03 -1.75
CA GLU A 93 38.03 -28.86 -2.64
C GLU A 93 36.72 -28.06 -2.76
N VAL A 94 35.58 -28.73 -2.72
CA VAL A 94 34.24 -28.09 -2.75
C VAL A 94 34.00 -27.27 -1.47
N SER A 95 34.49 -27.72 -0.31
CA SER A 95 34.30 -27.01 0.95
C SER A 95 35.09 -25.68 1.01
N ALA A 96 36.26 -25.64 0.38
CA ALA A 96 37.09 -24.45 0.31
C ALA A 96 36.43 -23.37 -0.57
N HIS A 97 35.90 -23.77 -1.73
CA HIS A 97 35.25 -22.85 -2.66
C HIS A 97 33.95 -22.25 -2.11
N VAL A 98 33.15 -23.06 -1.40
CA VAL A 98 31.93 -22.58 -0.73
C VAL A 98 32.29 -21.62 0.42
N SER A 99 33.34 -21.92 1.19
CA SER A 99 33.80 -21.05 2.29
C SER A 99 34.30 -19.69 1.78
N GLU A 100 34.97 -19.67 0.64
CA GLU A 100 35.45 -18.44 0.00
C GLU A 100 34.29 -17.57 -0.50
N THR A 101 33.26 -18.20 -1.06
CA THR A 101 32.04 -17.51 -1.53
C THR A 101 31.26 -16.90 -0.36
N ILE A 102 31.13 -17.61 0.76
CA ILE A 102 30.45 -17.11 1.97
C ILE A 102 31.20 -15.88 2.52
N LYS A 103 32.54 -15.94 2.59
CA LYS A 103 33.36 -14.80 3.02
C LYS A 103 33.20 -13.60 2.09
N ALA A 104 33.17 -13.83 0.78
CA ALA A 104 32.97 -12.76 -0.20
C ALA A 104 31.59 -12.08 -0.05
N LEU A 105 30.52 -12.86 0.18
CA LEU A 105 29.18 -12.30 0.43
C LEU A 105 29.12 -11.50 1.74
N GLU A 106 29.77 -11.98 2.80
CA GLU A 106 29.77 -11.31 4.10
C GLU A 106 30.52 -9.98 4.05
N GLN A 107 31.66 -9.93 3.33
CA GLN A 107 32.39 -8.70 3.09
C GLN A 107 31.59 -7.70 2.24
N ALA A 108 30.96 -8.14 1.15
CA ALA A 108 30.12 -7.28 0.31
C ALA A 108 28.95 -6.66 1.09
N LYS A 109 28.38 -7.40 2.06
CA LYS A 109 27.31 -6.90 2.94
C LYS A 109 27.79 -5.79 3.87
N VAL A 110 29.00 -5.91 4.42
CA VAL A 110 29.61 -4.87 5.28
C VAL A 110 29.90 -3.60 4.47
N GLU A 111 30.48 -3.76 3.28
CA GLU A 111 30.75 -2.63 2.37
C GLU A 111 29.46 -1.90 1.96
N LEU A 112 28.37 -2.63 1.68
CA LEU A 112 27.07 -2.02 1.38
C LEU A 112 26.52 -1.21 2.55
N ARG A 113 26.57 -1.74 3.78
CA ARG A 113 26.10 -1.03 4.99
C ARG A 113 26.89 0.25 5.22
N GLN A 114 28.20 0.19 5.01
CA GLN A 114 29.07 1.36 5.15
C GLN A 114 28.78 2.40 4.06
N ALA A 115 28.53 1.98 2.82
CA ALA A 115 28.19 2.87 1.71
C ALA A 115 26.80 3.52 1.85
N ILE A 116 25.85 2.81 2.49
CA ILE A 116 24.48 3.29 2.73
C ILE A 116 24.41 4.25 3.94
N GLY A 117 25.48 4.35 4.74
CA GLY A 117 25.50 5.24 5.91
C GLY A 117 24.56 4.78 7.02
N GLU A 118 24.34 3.47 7.15
CA GLU A 118 23.52 2.87 8.20
C GLU A 118 24.35 2.80 9.49
N GLU A 119 24.68 3.96 10.08
CA GLU A 119 25.18 4.05 11.45
C GLU A 119 24.06 3.67 12.42
N GLU A 120 24.38 2.76 13.35
CA GLU A 120 23.50 2.23 14.39
C GLU A 120 22.84 3.34 15.21
N THR A 121 21.63 3.75 14.82
CA THR A 121 20.70 4.40 15.75
C THR A 121 20.02 3.30 16.57
N SER A 122 20.79 2.74 17.49
CA SER A 122 20.27 1.92 18.59
C SER A 122 19.61 2.86 19.60
N ALA A 123 18.35 3.20 19.34
CA ALA A 123 17.45 3.77 20.33
C ALA A 123 16.13 2.99 20.26
N VAL A 124 16.02 1.99 21.12
CA VAL A 124 14.75 1.39 21.50
C VAL A 124 13.98 2.42 22.33
N PRO A 125 12.71 2.70 21.99
CA PRO A 125 11.71 2.86 23.04
C PRO A 125 10.65 1.77 22.90
N THR A 126 10.67 0.91 23.92
CA THR A 126 9.54 0.28 24.58
C THR A 126 8.15 0.66 24.05
N ALA A 127 7.47 -0.38 23.58
CA ALA A 127 6.03 -0.57 23.56
C ALA A 127 5.21 0.38 24.45
N ALA A 128 4.37 1.17 23.80
CA ALA A 128 3.05 1.54 24.30
C ALA A 128 2.04 1.23 23.19
N GLU A 129 1.39 0.08 23.35
CA GLU A 129 0.11 -0.27 22.74
C GLU A 129 -0.92 0.80 23.15
N PRO A 130 -1.73 1.29 22.19
CA PRO A 130 -3.12 0.89 22.27
C PRO A 130 -3.71 0.51 20.90
N ALA A 131 -4.37 -0.64 20.92
CA ALA A 131 -5.62 -0.96 20.26
C ALA A 131 -6.19 0.04 19.22
N ALA A 132 -6.37 -0.50 18.01
CA ALA A 132 -7.59 -0.40 17.20
C ALA A 132 -8.12 1.00 16.82
N ALA A 133 -7.78 1.42 15.60
CA ALA A 133 -8.76 1.94 14.64
C ALA A 133 -8.18 1.84 13.23
N GLU A 134 -8.91 1.18 12.34
CA GLU A 134 -8.67 1.16 10.89
C GLU A 134 -8.60 2.59 10.34
N ALA A 135 -7.54 2.91 9.61
CA ALA A 135 -7.50 4.09 8.74
C ALA A 135 -7.29 3.59 7.29
N PRO A 136 -8.25 3.79 6.39
CA PRO A 136 -8.08 3.56 4.97
C PRO A 136 -7.19 4.66 4.39
N ALA A 137 -6.22 4.24 3.56
CA ALA A 137 -5.52 5.13 2.65
C ALA A 137 -6.53 5.65 1.62
N GLU A 138 -6.99 6.88 1.83
CA GLU A 138 -7.92 7.61 0.98
C GLU A 138 -7.20 8.04 -0.31
N GLU A 139 -7.79 7.63 -1.43
CA GLU A 139 -7.42 8.01 -2.80
C GLU A 139 -7.62 9.52 -2.99
N ALA A 140 -6.66 10.17 -3.65
CA ALA A 140 -6.80 11.53 -4.15
C ALA A 140 -7.93 11.61 -5.21
N PRO A 141 -9.01 12.38 -5.00
CA PRO A 141 -10.01 12.68 -6.01
C PRO A 141 -9.51 13.84 -6.87
N ALA A 142 -9.14 13.55 -8.12
CA ALA A 142 -8.93 14.57 -9.14
C ALA A 142 -10.29 14.94 -9.77
N GLY A 143 -10.89 16.01 -9.27
CA GLY A 143 -12.14 16.59 -9.74
C GLY A 143 -12.47 17.92 -9.04
N GLU A 144 -11.71 18.97 -9.38
CA GLU A 144 -12.01 20.42 -9.38
C GLU A 144 -12.96 21.09 -8.34
N GLU A 145 -13.07 20.56 -7.14
CA GLU A 145 -13.25 21.39 -5.94
C GLU A 145 -11.94 21.29 -5.17
N ALA A 146 -11.21 22.40 -5.01
CA ALA A 146 -9.92 22.39 -4.32
C ALA A 146 -10.14 21.84 -2.90
N GLN A 147 -9.85 20.56 -2.70
CA GLN A 147 -9.94 19.92 -1.40
C GLN A 147 -8.98 20.64 -0.46
N LEU A 148 -9.55 21.39 0.46
CA LEU A 148 -8.84 22.14 1.46
C LEU A 148 -8.37 21.15 2.51
N TYR A 149 -7.12 20.72 2.40
CA TYR A 149 -6.51 19.86 3.40
C TYR A 149 -5.92 20.72 4.52
N VAL A 150 -5.93 20.19 5.74
CA VAL A 150 -5.29 20.80 6.90
C VAL A 150 -3.78 20.61 6.75
N VAL A 151 -3.06 21.70 6.50
CA VAL A 151 -1.61 21.73 6.36
C VAL A 151 -0.93 21.65 7.73
N GLU A 152 -1.45 22.39 8.70
CA GLU A 152 -0.85 22.52 10.02
C GLU A 152 -1.94 22.74 11.08
N GLU A 153 -1.90 21.97 12.16
CA GLU A 153 -2.67 22.25 13.37
C GLU A 153 -1.77 23.00 14.36
N ARG A 154 -2.20 24.19 14.78
CA ARG A 154 -1.42 25.08 15.66
C ARG A 154 -2.29 25.63 16.77
N SER A 155 -1.75 25.73 17.98
CA SER A 155 -2.43 26.44 19.07
C SER A 155 -2.01 27.92 19.08
N ILE A 156 -2.97 28.82 18.93
CA ILE A 156 -2.77 30.28 18.94
C ILE A 156 -3.50 30.84 20.16
N ARG A 157 -2.75 31.46 21.08
CA ARG A 157 -3.28 32.03 22.35
C ARG A 157 -4.13 31.03 23.17
N GLY A 158 -3.74 29.75 23.14
CA GLY A 158 -4.43 28.68 23.86
C GLY A 158 -5.70 28.16 23.17
N ARG A 159 -5.99 28.60 21.94
CA ARG A 159 -7.11 28.10 21.13
C ARG A 159 -6.60 27.26 19.96
N SER A 160 -7.38 26.25 19.55
CA SER A 160 -7.02 25.36 18.44
C SER A 160 -7.25 26.09 17.10
N ALA A 161 -6.24 26.10 16.24
CA ALA A 161 -6.33 26.64 14.89
C ALA A 161 -5.78 25.65 13.86
N ARG A 162 -6.37 25.65 12.66
CA ARG A 162 -6.04 24.80 11.52
C ARG A 162 -5.74 25.67 10.32
N ILE A 163 -4.55 25.53 9.77
CA ILE A 163 -4.14 26.24 8.55
C ILE A 163 -4.47 25.34 7.37
N LEU A 164 -5.27 25.85 6.43
CA LEU A 164 -5.71 25.13 5.24
C LEU A 164 -4.73 25.35 4.08
N SER A 165 -4.81 24.48 3.07
CA SER A 165 -3.94 24.49 1.91
C SER A 165 -4.05 25.72 1.01
N ASP A 166 -5.11 26.51 1.15
CA ASP A 166 -5.32 27.78 0.46
C ASP A 166 -4.78 29.00 1.25
N GLY A 167 -4.19 28.78 2.43
CA GLY A 167 -3.69 29.83 3.31
C GLY A 167 -4.75 30.42 4.25
N THR A 168 -6.00 29.96 4.16
CA THR A 168 -7.04 30.34 5.12
C THR A 168 -6.87 29.58 6.43
N VAL A 169 -7.41 30.15 7.51
CA VAL A 169 -7.23 29.62 8.87
C VAL A 169 -8.57 29.38 9.52
N GLU A 170 -8.83 28.17 9.98
CA GLU A 170 -10.00 27.84 10.80
C GLU A 170 -9.59 27.80 12.27
N ALA A 171 -10.17 28.66 13.11
CA ALA A 171 -9.87 28.69 14.53
C ALA A 171 -11.13 28.48 15.38
N GLU A 172 -10.94 27.79 16.49
CA GLU A 172 -11.96 27.65 17.52
C GLU A 172 -12.08 28.97 18.29
N THR A 173 -13.25 29.59 18.20
CA THR A 173 -13.58 30.85 18.87
C THR A 173 -14.74 30.65 19.85
N ASP A 174 -15.13 31.71 20.57
CA ASP A 174 -16.23 31.63 21.54
C ASP A 174 -17.59 31.38 20.85
N GLU A 175 -17.66 31.64 19.54
CA GLU A 175 -18.83 31.42 18.68
C GLU A 175 -18.75 30.07 17.93
N GLY A 176 -17.71 29.27 18.17
CA GLY A 176 -17.42 28.02 17.48
C GLY A 176 -16.28 28.15 16.47
N TRP A 177 -16.22 27.23 15.51
CA TRP A 177 -15.18 27.23 14.47
C TRP A 177 -15.45 28.32 13.43
N MET A 178 -14.52 29.26 13.28
CA MET A 178 -14.61 30.35 12.32
C MET A 178 -13.43 30.33 11.37
N ARG A 179 -13.69 30.70 10.11
CA ARG A 179 -12.70 30.73 9.04
C ARG A 179 -12.25 32.16 8.74
N PHE A 180 -10.94 32.35 8.72
CA PHE A 180 -10.24 33.62 8.50
C PHE A 180 -9.42 33.54 7.22
N GLU A 181 -9.30 34.68 6.53
CA GLU A 181 -8.55 34.77 5.26
C GLU A 181 -7.05 34.49 5.45
N ASN A 182 -6.49 34.90 6.59
CA ASN A 182 -5.09 34.72 6.94
C ASN A 182 -4.92 34.79 8.47
N LEU A 183 -3.70 34.52 8.96
CA LEU A 183 -3.35 34.59 10.38
C LEU A 183 -3.48 36.00 10.96
N GLU A 184 -3.23 37.05 10.17
CA GLU A 184 -3.30 38.44 10.62
C GLU A 184 -4.75 38.83 10.98
N HIS A 185 -5.73 38.41 10.18
CA HIS A 185 -7.15 38.60 10.47
C HIS A 185 -7.60 37.84 11.72
N LEU A 186 -7.08 36.63 11.94
CA LEU A 186 -7.34 35.89 13.17
C LEU A 186 -6.78 36.64 14.38
N ASP A 187 -5.55 37.14 14.30
CA ASP A 187 -4.92 37.89 15.39
C ASP A 187 -5.68 39.20 15.68
N GLU A 188 -6.11 39.94 14.66
CA GLU A 188 -6.92 41.15 14.82
C GLU A 188 -8.27 40.85 15.48
N TYR A 189 -8.94 39.75 15.08
CA TYR A 189 -10.19 39.31 15.71
C TYR A 189 -9.99 38.95 17.19
N LEU A 190 -8.92 38.20 17.51
CA LEU A 190 -8.61 37.80 18.88
C LEU A 190 -8.21 39.02 19.74
N ASP A 191 -7.52 40.00 19.17
CA ASP A 191 -7.22 41.27 19.84
C ASP A 191 -8.49 42.05 20.13
N ALA A 192 -9.39 42.22 19.14
CA ALA A 192 -10.65 42.91 19.32
C ALA A 192 -11.54 42.24 20.39
N THR A 193 -11.61 40.90 20.37
CA THR A 193 -12.44 40.12 21.31
C THR A 193 -11.85 40.13 22.72
N SER A 194 -10.53 40.01 22.86
CA SER A 194 -9.87 40.10 24.17
C SER A 194 -10.04 41.48 24.83
N LEU A 195 -9.99 42.55 24.03
CA LEU A 195 -10.27 43.91 24.48
C LEU A 195 -11.73 44.11 24.91
N ALA A 196 -12.67 43.45 24.24
CA ALA A 196 -14.08 43.47 24.61
C ALA A 196 -14.33 42.75 25.94
N GLN A 197 -13.64 41.63 26.20
CA GLN A 197 -13.76 40.86 27.45
C GLN A 197 -13.11 41.52 28.66
N ALA A 198 -12.15 42.42 28.44
CA ALA A 198 -11.45 43.15 29.51
C ALA A 198 -12.21 44.40 30.02
N ARG A 199 -13.37 44.73 29.43
CA ARG A 199 -14.22 45.86 29.82
C ARG A 199 -15.42 45.40 30.64
#